data_AF-A0A2P8WG18-F1
#
_entry.id   AF-A0A2P8WG18-F1
#
_cell.length_a   1.000
_cell.length_b   1.000
_cell.length_c   1.000
_cell.angle_alpha   90.00
_cell.angle_beta   90.00
_cell.angle_gamma   90.00
#
_symmetry.space_group_name_H-M   'P 1'
#
loop_
_entity.id
_entity.type
_entity.pdbx_description
1 polymer ?
#
loop_
_entity_poly.entity_id
_entity_poly.type
_entity_poly.pdbx_seq_one_letter_code
_entity_poly.pdbx_strand_id
1 'polypeptide(L)'
;MPRLCDRAYQILATEVHRLCPNPAEQVRVDIVLKRLNRFRQAEGPALSIEEMREAVIDIFPNFSEPVLKQAAKANKQGKAVKGTIWGLGCLGIALASLTTLAGGIWVLNLPYPMIRWPVARTVPLVLLPSYIRMDHNYRQAIALVEQADQLVNRATSPQDIDLGADKTEQAQDHLDQLPVWFLGYYPRGYCSFFSCAWRFTYDEFQNARKLIGRNEAIIFQEENALTLLATATAEVEAAKAAYQSAESDQQQAQAVARWQVGMDQLNEIPNETLAGRMANTKLAAYERDFAQVSGMLSGGGRTSDRVTVAQAFAAQAAQTAANPPHSVIVWQNVAELWQEAIQRLESVPLEDPGYVTAQTLLAQYTANLGQIEIRIAAETASVKALNVAKDSSVQLVQQSDRVSAQQTSAQLQSVINALEQVEPGTTAYDEAQVLLQQAEDKLKQLNP
;
A
#
# COMPACT_ATOMS: atom_id res chain seq x y z
N MET A 1 -6.66 38.05 -39.80
CA MET A 1 -6.05 36.70 -39.82
C MET A 1 -5.19 36.53 -38.58
N PRO A 2 -5.29 35.40 -37.85
CA PRO A 2 -4.56 35.19 -36.61
C PRO A 2 -3.05 35.17 -36.85
N ARG A 3 -2.27 35.85 -36.01
CA ARG A 3 -0.80 35.90 -36.14
C ARG A 3 -0.15 34.52 -35.89
N LEU A 4 -0.82 33.65 -35.13
CA LEU A 4 -0.42 32.26 -34.87
C LEU A 4 -1.55 31.30 -35.27
N CYS A 5 -1.26 30.32 -36.13
CA CYS A 5 -2.22 29.31 -36.53
C CYS A 5 -2.35 28.18 -35.49
N ASP A 6 -3.49 27.48 -35.50
CA ASP A 6 -3.81 26.45 -34.51
C ASP A 6 -2.79 25.31 -34.48
N ARG A 7 -2.25 24.95 -35.66
CA ARG A 7 -1.22 23.92 -35.79
C ARG A 7 0.12 24.36 -35.18
N ALA A 8 0.51 25.61 -35.39
CA ALA A 8 1.73 26.16 -34.79
C ALA A 8 1.58 26.31 -33.26
N TYR A 9 0.39 26.69 -32.79
CA TYR A 9 0.08 26.74 -31.36
C TYR A 9 0.17 25.37 -30.70
N GLN A 10 -0.39 24.31 -31.30
CA GLN A 10 -0.32 22.96 -30.75
C GLN A 10 1.12 22.46 -30.59
N ILE A 11 1.97 22.70 -31.59
CA ILE A 11 3.38 22.32 -31.54
C ILE A 11 4.10 22.99 -30.35
N LEU A 12 3.88 24.30 -30.16
CA LEU A 12 4.47 25.03 -29.04
C LEU A 12 3.88 24.60 -27.69
N ALA A 13 2.56 24.43 -27.61
CA ALA A 13 1.87 24.02 -26.39
C ALA A 13 2.32 22.63 -25.91
N THR A 14 2.51 21.67 -26.81
CA THR A 14 2.99 20.33 -26.44
C THR A 14 4.38 20.39 -25.79
N GLU A 15 5.29 21.20 -26.32
CA GLU A 15 6.63 21.33 -25.76
C GLU A 15 6.62 22.07 -24.41
N VAL A 16 5.76 23.08 -24.24
CA VAL A 16 5.57 23.76 -22.94
C VAL A 16 5.11 22.79 -21.85
N HIS A 17 4.15 21.90 -22.14
CA HIS A 17 3.70 20.88 -21.18
C HIS A 17 4.78 19.81 -20.92
N ARG A 18 5.57 19.46 -21.93
CA ARG A 18 6.67 18.51 -21.78
C ARG A 18 7.75 19.02 -20.82
N LEU A 19 8.05 20.31 -20.87
CA LEU A 19 9.07 20.93 -20.01
C LEU A 19 8.62 21.10 -18.56
N CYS A 20 7.34 20.83 -18.23
CA CYS A 20 6.79 21.04 -16.90
C CYS A 20 5.85 19.88 -16.47
N PRO A 21 6.39 18.74 -16.03
CA PRO A 21 5.59 17.58 -15.61
C PRO A 21 5.04 17.70 -14.17
N ASN A 22 5.50 18.67 -13.38
CA ASN A 22 5.14 18.83 -11.97
C ASN A 22 3.92 19.79 -11.79
N PRO A 23 2.85 19.38 -11.09
CA PRO A 23 1.68 20.22 -10.83
C PRO A 23 1.97 21.55 -10.12
N ALA A 24 3.02 21.63 -9.29
CA ALA A 24 3.37 22.85 -8.55
C ALA A 24 3.86 24.00 -9.44
N GLU A 25 4.26 23.72 -10.70
CA GLU A 25 4.79 24.70 -11.65
C GLU A 25 3.82 25.05 -12.78
N GLN A 26 2.56 24.62 -12.66
CA GLN A 26 1.50 24.79 -13.68
C GLN A 26 1.23 26.27 -14.02
N VAL A 27 1.47 27.19 -13.08
CA VAL A 27 1.34 28.64 -13.30
C VAL A 27 2.26 29.13 -14.43
N ARG A 28 3.47 28.57 -14.57
CA ARG A 28 4.42 28.94 -15.65
C ARG A 28 3.90 28.51 -17.03
N VAL A 29 3.29 27.33 -17.10
CA VAL A 29 2.65 26.81 -18.32
C VAL A 29 1.48 27.71 -18.72
N ASP A 30 0.60 28.06 -17.78
CA ASP A 30 -0.56 28.90 -18.04
C ASP A 30 -0.19 30.30 -18.56
N ILE A 31 0.89 30.89 -18.04
CA ILE A 31 1.37 32.20 -18.52
C ILE A 31 1.79 32.13 -19.99
N VAL A 32 2.56 31.11 -20.38
CA VAL A 32 3.04 30.95 -21.75
C VAL A 32 1.89 30.62 -22.70
N LEU A 33 0.99 29.71 -22.32
CA LEU A 33 -0.17 29.37 -23.14
C LEU A 33 -1.10 30.58 -23.34
N LYS A 34 -1.31 31.41 -22.31
CA LYS A 34 -2.08 32.66 -22.44
C LYS A 34 -1.39 33.66 -23.36
N ARG A 35 -0.06 33.76 -23.37
CA ARG A 35 0.69 34.60 -24.32
C ARG A 35 0.55 34.09 -25.76
N LEU A 36 0.73 32.78 -25.98
CA LEU A 36 0.58 32.16 -27.30
C LEU A 36 -0.86 32.27 -27.82
N ASN A 37 -1.86 32.15 -26.94
CA ASN A 37 -3.27 32.31 -27.31
C ASN A 37 -3.60 33.76 -27.69
N ARG A 38 -2.95 34.77 -27.08
CA ARG A 38 -3.07 36.16 -27.53
C ARG A 38 -2.60 36.35 -28.97
N PHE A 39 -1.55 35.66 -29.41
CA PHE A 39 -1.12 35.70 -30.82
C PHE A 39 -2.09 34.98 -31.78
N ARG A 40 -2.88 34.02 -31.29
CA ARG A 40 -4.00 33.44 -32.06
C ARG A 40 -5.17 34.41 -32.20
N GLN A 41 -5.41 35.25 -31.20
CA GLN A 41 -6.53 36.19 -31.20
C GLN A 41 -6.17 37.53 -31.87
N ALA A 42 -4.90 37.92 -31.85
CA ALA A 42 -4.41 39.12 -32.50
C ALA A 42 -4.34 38.95 -34.03
N GLU A 43 -4.77 39.99 -34.76
CA GLU A 43 -4.63 40.04 -36.20
C GLU A 43 -3.37 40.82 -36.62
N GLY A 44 -2.62 40.32 -37.61
CA GLY A 44 -1.39 40.97 -38.06
C GLY A 44 -0.49 40.06 -38.90
N PRO A 45 0.77 40.45 -39.14
CA PRO A 45 1.73 39.59 -39.84
C PRO A 45 1.97 38.31 -39.03
N ALA A 46 2.17 37.21 -39.76
CA ALA A 46 2.43 35.91 -39.17
C ALA A 46 3.64 36.00 -38.22
N LEU A 47 3.46 35.46 -37.01
CA LEU A 47 4.46 35.50 -35.95
C LEU A 47 5.78 34.91 -36.47
N SER A 48 6.87 35.67 -36.34
CA SER A 48 8.22 35.25 -36.72
C SER A 48 8.81 34.26 -35.72
N ILE A 49 9.89 33.58 -36.08
CA ILE A 49 10.54 32.62 -35.18
C ILE A 49 11.20 33.32 -34.00
N GLU A 50 11.72 34.53 -34.20
CA GLU A 50 12.29 35.40 -33.16
C GLU A 50 11.20 35.83 -32.16
N GLU A 51 10.04 36.27 -32.64
CA GLU A 51 8.90 36.62 -31.77
C GLU A 51 8.34 35.38 -31.02
N MET A 52 8.33 34.20 -31.66
CA MET A 52 7.96 32.94 -30.99
C MET A 52 8.95 32.59 -29.88
N ARG A 53 10.25 32.83 -30.10
CA ARG A 53 11.30 32.61 -29.11
C ARG A 53 11.14 33.54 -27.92
N GLU A 54 10.97 34.85 -28.16
CA GLU A 54 10.75 35.85 -27.10
C GLU A 54 9.52 35.52 -26.25
N ALA A 55 8.48 34.93 -26.84
CA ALA A 55 7.26 34.58 -26.12
C ALA A 55 7.45 33.45 -25.08
N VAL A 56 8.49 32.64 -25.21
CA VAL A 56 8.70 31.42 -24.40
C VAL A 56 10.01 31.40 -23.60
N ILE A 57 11.06 32.10 -24.06
CA ILE A 57 12.42 31.93 -23.52
C ILE A 57 12.63 32.56 -22.14
N ASP A 58 11.82 33.56 -21.77
CA ASP A 58 11.87 34.20 -20.44
C ASP A 58 11.39 33.25 -19.33
N ILE A 59 10.41 32.40 -19.64
CA ILE A 59 9.85 31.41 -18.71
C ILE A 59 10.48 30.05 -18.90
N PHE A 60 10.88 29.67 -20.11
CA PHE A 60 11.56 28.40 -20.43
C PHE A 60 12.88 28.66 -21.17
N PRO A 61 13.99 28.95 -20.44
CA PRO A 61 15.28 29.26 -21.05
C PRO A 61 15.84 28.13 -21.94
N ASN A 62 15.48 26.88 -21.66
CA ASN A 62 15.94 25.69 -22.39
C ASN A 62 14.94 25.23 -23.48
N PHE A 63 14.10 26.12 -23.99
CA PHE A 63 13.08 25.75 -24.99
C PHE A 63 13.71 25.25 -26.31
N SER A 64 13.18 24.17 -26.86
CA SER A 64 13.75 23.46 -28.00
C SER A 64 13.73 24.27 -29.30
N GLU A 65 14.92 24.60 -29.80
CA GLU A 65 15.12 25.33 -31.06
C GLU A 65 14.50 24.64 -32.30
N PRO A 66 14.63 23.30 -32.47
CA PRO A 66 13.93 22.57 -33.52
C PRO A 66 12.40 22.74 -33.49
N VAL A 67 11.81 22.78 -32.30
CA VAL A 67 10.36 22.94 -32.12
C VAL A 67 9.90 24.33 -32.57
N LEU A 68 10.67 25.38 -32.25
CA LEU A 68 10.41 26.74 -32.75
C LEU A 68 10.43 26.81 -34.29
N LYS A 69 11.41 26.15 -34.93
CA LYS A 69 11.49 26.06 -36.40
C LYS A 69 10.31 25.30 -36.99
N GLN A 70 9.88 24.21 -36.34
CA GLN A 70 8.73 23.41 -36.76
C GLN A 70 7.43 24.20 -36.65
N ALA A 71 7.23 24.92 -35.55
CA ALA A 71 6.08 25.79 -35.33
C ALA A 71 6.03 26.94 -36.36
N ALA A 72 7.16 27.60 -36.61
CA ALA A 72 7.27 28.67 -37.61
C ALA A 72 6.95 28.18 -39.03
N LYS A 73 7.39 26.96 -39.40
CA LYS A 73 7.05 26.33 -40.69
C LYS A 73 5.55 26.06 -40.80
N ALA A 74 4.94 25.53 -39.74
CA ALA A 74 3.49 25.30 -39.69
C ALA A 74 2.70 26.62 -39.77
N ASN A 75 3.21 27.70 -39.17
CA ASN A 75 2.57 29.01 -39.19
C ASN A 75 2.57 29.67 -40.57
N LYS A 76 3.57 29.36 -41.41
CA LYS A 76 3.64 29.84 -42.81
C LYS A 76 2.75 29.04 -43.78
N GLN A 77 2.45 27.77 -43.46
CA GLN A 77 1.72 26.84 -44.33
C GLN A 77 0.18 26.99 -44.30
N GLY A 78 -0.38 27.81 -43.41
CA GLY A 78 -1.83 28.09 -43.35
C GLY A 78 -2.40 28.91 -44.52
N LYS A 79 -1.62 29.12 -45.60
CA LYS A 79 -1.97 30.01 -46.72
C LYS A 79 -2.70 29.37 -47.91
N ALA A 80 -3.04 28.09 -47.88
CA ALA A 80 -3.73 27.45 -49.01
C ALA A 80 -4.88 26.56 -48.55
N VAL A 81 -6.11 26.98 -48.88
CA VAL A 81 -7.07 26.27 -49.75
C VAL A 81 -8.43 26.99 -49.61
N LYS A 82 -8.84 27.68 -50.69
CA LYS A 82 -10.23 28.08 -50.95
C LYS A 82 -10.56 27.64 -52.37
N GLY A 83 -11.72 27.01 -52.53
CA GLY A 83 -12.30 26.57 -53.81
C GLY A 83 -12.01 25.10 -54.11
N THR A 84 -12.92 24.27 -54.61
CA THR A 84 -14.27 24.48 -55.14
C THR A 84 -14.92 23.09 -55.15
N ILE A 85 -16.17 22.99 -54.66
CA ILE A 85 -17.03 21.83 -54.94
C ILE A 85 -17.80 22.18 -56.21
N TRP A 86 -17.63 21.43 -57.30
CA TRP A 86 -18.71 21.22 -58.27
C TRP A 86 -18.44 20.03 -59.18
N GLY A 87 -19.42 19.10 -59.20
CA GLY A 87 -19.91 18.46 -60.42
C GLY A 87 -19.14 17.26 -60.99
N LEU A 88 -19.86 16.12 -61.00
CA LEU A 88 -19.82 15.04 -62.00
C LEU A 88 -18.48 14.28 -62.10
N GLY A 89 -18.39 12.98 -61.89
CA GLY A 89 -19.24 11.92 -62.42
C GLY A 89 -18.31 10.71 -62.59
N CYS A 90 -18.88 9.52 -62.57
CA CYS A 90 -18.17 8.24 -62.57
C CYS A 90 -17.08 8.12 -63.66
N LEU A 91 -15.93 7.57 -63.26
CA LEU A 91 -14.87 6.85 -63.99
C LEU A 91 -13.48 7.48 -63.87
N GLY A 92 -12.63 6.82 -63.08
CA GLY A 92 -11.20 7.11 -62.98
C GLY A 92 -10.54 6.38 -61.81
N ILE A 93 -10.52 5.05 -61.83
CA ILE A 93 -9.60 4.27 -60.99
C ILE A 93 -8.20 4.47 -61.58
N ALA A 94 -7.29 5.11 -60.84
CA ALA A 94 -5.85 4.83 -60.94
C ALA A 94 -5.09 5.52 -59.79
N LEU A 95 -4.76 4.72 -58.77
CA LEU A 95 -3.51 4.74 -58.02
C LEU A 95 -2.75 6.08 -57.89
N ALA A 96 -3.02 6.78 -56.79
CA ALA A 96 -2.05 7.67 -56.14
C ALA A 96 -2.16 7.51 -54.61
N SER A 97 -1.51 6.45 -54.13
CA SER A 97 -0.74 6.37 -52.87
C SER A 97 -1.39 6.78 -51.53
N LEU A 98 -2.06 5.80 -50.89
CA LEU A 98 -1.58 5.13 -49.66
C LEU A 98 -1.01 5.93 -48.46
N THR A 99 -1.36 7.21 -48.24
CA THR A 99 -0.94 7.94 -47.01
C THR A 99 -2.07 8.30 -46.04
N THR A 100 -3.33 7.99 -46.32
CA THR A 100 -4.47 8.40 -45.48
C THR A 100 -5.13 7.29 -44.67
N LEU A 101 -4.80 6.01 -44.87
CA LEU A 101 -5.42 4.94 -44.08
C LEU A 101 -4.82 4.81 -42.67
N ALA A 102 -3.50 4.90 -42.50
CA ALA A 102 -2.89 4.73 -41.17
C ALA A 102 -3.31 5.84 -40.18
N GLY A 103 -3.39 7.09 -40.63
CA GLY A 103 -3.78 8.24 -39.79
C GLY A 103 -5.26 8.24 -39.41
N GLY A 104 -6.15 7.83 -40.31
CA GLY A 104 -7.59 7.69 -40.02
C GLY A 104 -7.91 6.48 -39.13
N ILE A 105 -7.23 5.35 -39.35
CA ILE A 105 -7.37 4.14 -38.53
C ILE A 105 -6.93 4.40 -37.08
N TRP A 106 -5.90 5.23 -36.88
CA TRP A 106 -5.41 5.59 -35.54
C TRP A 106 -6.44 6.40 -34.74
N VAL A 107 -7.11 7.40 -35.36
CA VAL A 107 -8.16 8.20 -34.72
C VAL A 107 -9.40 7.36 -34.38
N LEU A 108 -9.75 6.40 -35.25
CA LEU A 108 -10.88 5.48 -35.04
C LEU A 108 -10.58 4.41 -33.98
N ASN A 109 -9.30 4.15 -33.69
CA ASN A 109 -8.84 3.21 -32.66
C ASN A 109 -8.55 3.89 -31.30
N LEU A 110 -8.82 5.19 -31.14
CA LEU A 110 -8.62 5.89 -29.87
C LEU A 110 -9.49 5.27 -28.75
N PRO A 111 -8.99 5.19 -27.49
CA PRO A 111 -9.71 4.62 -26.36
C PRO A 111 -10.80 5.57 -25.80
N TYR A 112 -11.58 6.20 -26.67
CA TYR A 112 -12.66 7.12 -26.28
C TYR A 112 -14.04 6.49 -26.54
N PRO A 113 -14.89 6.29 -25.51
CA PRO A 113 -16.17 5.59 -25.62
C PRO A 113 -17.10 6.15 -26.70
N MET A 114 -17.17 7.48 -26.83
CA MET A 114 -18.10 8.15 -27.74
C MET A 114 -17.71 7.98 -29.23
N ILE A 115 -16.44 7.69 -29.53
CA ILE A 115 -15.95 7.46 -30.90
C ILE A 115 -15.98 5.96 -31.23
N ARG A 116 -15.67 5.08 -30.27
CA ARG A 116 -15.62 3.63 -30.49
C ARG A 116 -17.00 2.98 -30.65
N TRP A 117 -18.04 3.48 -29.97
CA TRP A 117 -19.38 2.88 -30.03
C TRP A 117 -20.01 2.91 -31.44
N PRO A 118 -20.00 4.04 -32.19
CA PRO A 118 -20.44 4.07 -33.57
C PRO A 118 -19.58 3.18 -34.50
N VAL A 119 -18.27 3.17 -34.31
CA VAL A 119 -17.31 2.42 -35.14
C VAL A 119 -17.49 0.91 -34.98
N ALA A 120 -17.70 0.43 -33.75
CA ALA A 120 -17.97 -0.99 -33.48
C ALA A 120 -19.26 -1.50 -34.14
N ARG A 121 -20.26 -0.63 -34.32
CA ARG A 121 -21.55 -0.99 -34.97
C ARG A 121 -21.49 -0.92 -36.50
N THR A 122 -20.62 -0.08 -37.06
CA THR A 122 -20.58 0.24 -38.50
C THR A 122 -19.43 -0.43 -39.24
N VAL A 123 -18.23 -0.49 -38.65
CA VAL A 123 -17.02 -1.07 -39.26
C VAL A 123 -16.20 -1.84 -38.21
N PRO A 124 -16.69 -3.01 -37.73
CA PRO A 124 -16.04 -3.76 -36.63
C PRO A 124 -14.63 -4.26 -36.97
N LEU A 125 -14.33 -4.45 -38.26
CA LEU A 125 -13.03 -4.93 -38.74
C LEU A 125 -11.85 -4.02 -38.34
N VAL A 126 -12.10 -2.71 -38.21
CA VAL A 126 -11.07 -1.70 -37.86
C VAL A 126 -10.60 -1.83 -36.41
N LEU A 127 -11.43 -2.39 -35.53
CA LEU A 127 -11.14 -2.54 -34.10
C LEU A 127 -10.53 -3.91 -33.76
N LEU A 128 -10.43 -4.84 -34.74
CA LEU A 128 -9.90 -6.20 -34.53
C LEU A 128 -8.53 -6.24 -33.83
N PRO A 129 -7.51 -5.44 -34.22
CA PRO A 129 -6.21 -5.47 -33.52
C PRO A 129 -6.32 -5.07 -32.05
N SER A 130 -7.21 -4.11 -31.71
CA SER A 130 -7.44 -3.70 -30.33
C SER A 130 -8.16 -4.80 -29.52
N TYR A 131 -9.09 -5.52 -30.14
CA TYR A 131 -9.80 -6.62 -29.49
C TYR A 131 -8.90 -7.84 -29.27
N ILE A 132 -8.03 -8.18 -30.23
CA ILE A 132 -7.04 -9.27 -30.10
C ILE A 132 -6.10 -8.99 -28.94
N ARG A 133 -5.56 -7.76 -28.84
CA ARG A 133 -4.69 -7.38 -27.71
C ARG A 133 -5.43 -7.41 -26.38
N MET A 134 -6.68 -6.94 -26.36
CA MET A 134 -7.51 -6.95 -25.16
C MET A 134 -7.79 -8.38 -24.68
N ASP A 135 -8.17 -9.29 -25.58
CA ASP A 135 -8.40 -10.69 -25.22
C ASP A 135 -7.11 -11.38 -24.76
N HIS A 136 -5.99 -11.15 -25.44
CA HIS A 136 -4.70 -11.70 -25.02
C HIS A 136 -4.37 -11.28 -23.58
N ASN A 137 -4.41 -9.98 -23.29
CA ASN A 137 -4.16 -9.46 -21.95
C ASN A 137 -5.16 -9.99 -20.93
N TYR A 138 -6.44 -10.10 -21.29
CA TYR A 138 -7.44 -10.66 -20.40
C TYR A 138 -7.17 -12.13 -20.07
N ARG A 139 -6.92 -12.98 -21.07
CA ARG A 139 -6.65 -14.41 -20.85
C ARG A 139 -5.37 -14.63 -20.07
N GLN A 140 -4.32 -13.85 -20.36
CA GLN A 140 -3.07 -13.90 -19.60
C GLN A 140 -3.32 -13.49 -18.15
N ALA A 141 -4.02 -12.38 -17.91
CA ALA A 141 -4.37 -11.96 -16.56
C ALA A 141 -5.12 -13.05 -15.79
N ILE A 142 -6.19 -13.62 -16.34
CA ILE A 142 -6.96 -14.67 -15.64
C ILE A 142 -6.10 -15.91 -15.34
N ALA A 143 -5.31 -16.38 -16.32
CA ALA A 143 -4.44 -17.54 -16.13
C ALA A 143 -3.34 -17.29 -15.08
N LEU A 144 -2.78 -16.07 -15.04
CA LEU A 144 -1.77 -15.66 -14.06
C LEU A 144 -2.37 -15.49 -12.67
N VAL A 145 -3.58 -14.92 -12.55
CA VAL A 145 -4.30 -14.82 -11.27
C VAL A 145 -4.55 -16.21 -10.69
N GLU A 146 -4.97 -17.17 -11.50
CA GLU A 146 -5.21 -18.54 -11.03
C GLU A 146 -3.91 -19.22 -10.58
N GLN A 147 -2.82 -19.06 -11.34
CA GLN A 147 -1.51 -19.57 -10.94
C GLN A 147 -1.02 -18.92 -9.64
N ALA A 148 -1.15 -17.59 -9.52
CA ALA A 148 -0.80 -16.86 -8.32
C ALA A 148 -1.63 -17.31 -7.11
N ASP A 149 -2.94 -17.46 -7.25
CA ASP A 149 -3.82 -17.93 -6.16
C ASP A 149 -3.42 -19.34 -5.69
N GLN A 150 -3.05 -20.24 -6.61
CA GLN A 150 -2.55 -21.57 -6.24
C GLN A 150 -1.22 -21.50 -5.48
N LEU A 151 -0.27 -20.70 -5.96
CA LEU A 151 1.05 -20.54 -5.35
C LEU A 151 0.98 -19.89 -3.96
N VAL A 152 0.16 -18.85 -3.82
CA VAL A 152 0.01 -18.08 -2.58
C VAL A 152 -0.80 -18.86 -1.53
N ASN A 153 -1.98 -19.38 -1.89
CA ASN A 153 -2.87 -20.01 -0.90
C ASN A 153 -2.50 -21.46 -0.57
N ARG A 154 -1.63 -22.09 -1.37
CA ARG A 154 -1.15 -23.46 -1.13
C ARG A 154 0.37 -23.53 -1.04
N ALA A 155 0.99 -22.43 -0.62
CA ALA A 155 2.44 -22.34 -0.47
C ALA A 155 2.96 -23.42 0.49
N THR A 156 3.98 -24.13 0.03
CA THR A 156 4.71 -25.13 0.81
C THR A 156 6.13 -24.68 1.12
N SER A 157 6.62 -23.69 0.40
CA SER A 157 7.95 -23.13 0.51
C SER A 157 7.94 -21.61 0.29
N PRO A 158 8.92 -20.87 0.83
CA PRO A 158 9.06 -19.43 0.56
C PRO A 158 9.15 -19.10 -0.94
N GLN A 159 9.76 -19.99 -1.73
CA GLN A 159 9.87 -19.84 -3.18
C GLN A 159 8.51 -19.85 -3.89
N ASP A 160 7.51 -20.53 -3.32
CA ASP A 160 6.14 -20.51 -3.85
C ASP A 160 5.51 -19.12 -3.66
N ILE A 161 5.79 -18.45 -2.53
CA ILE A 161 5.32 -17.09 -2.26
C ILE A 161 5.99 -16.09 -3.20
N ASP A 162 7.31 -16.18 -3.37
CA ASP A 162 8.06 -15.31 -4.29
C ASP A 162 7.54 -15.43 -5.73
N LEU A 163 7.37 -16.67 -6.22
CA LEU A 163 6.81 -16.90 -7.55
C LEU A 163 5.35 -16.44 -7.62
N GLY A 164 4.57 -16.60 -6.55
CA GLY A 164 3.22 -16.07 -6.44
C GLY A 164 3.17 -14.55 -6.56
N ALA A 165 4.15 -13.84 -5.98
CA ALA A 165 4.29 -12.39 -6.08
C ALA A 165 4.57 -11.95 -7.52
N ASP A 166 5.57 -12.57 -8.17
CA ASP A 166 5.89 -12.32 -9.58
C ASP A 166 4.69 -12.54 -10.50
N LYS A 167 3.88 -13.58 -10.24
CA LYS A 167 2.70 -13.89 -11.05
C LYS A 167 1.56 -12.92 -10.77
N THR A 168 1.41 -12.45 -9.54
CA THR A 168 0.42 -11.43 -9.16
C THR A 168 0.74 -10.10 -9.83
N GLU A 169 2.01 -9.69 -9.85
CA GLU A 169 2.47 -8.47 -10.56
C GLU A 169 2.21 -8.58 -12.07
N GLN A 170 2.61 -9.69 -12.70
CA GLN A 170 2.32 -9.93 -14.13
C GLN A 170 0.82 -9.91 -14.43
N ALA A 171 -0.01 -10.45 -13.54
CA ALA A 171 -1.46 -10.43 -13.69
C ALA A 171 -2.02 -9.00 -13.62
N GLN A 172 -1.54 -8.20 -12.68
CA GLN A 172 -1.90 -6.80 -12.52
C GLN A 172 -1.51 -5.97 -13.75
N ASP A 173 -0.30 -6.16 -14.27
CA ASP A 173 0.18 -5.52 -15.50
C ASP A 173 -0.73 -5.81 -16.71
N HIS A 174 -1.15 -7.07 -16.86
CA HIS A 174 -2.05 -7.45 -17.94
C HIS A 174 -3.47 -6.87 -17.74
N LEU A 175 -3.96 -6.76 -16.50
CA LEU A 175 -5.25 -6.12 -16.21
C LEU A 175 -5.22 -4.61 -16.46
N ASP A 176 -4.13 -3.91 -16.12
CA ASP A 176 -4.02 -2.46 -16.29
C ASP A 176 -3.87 -2.05 -17.76
N GLN A 177 -3.42 -2.97 -18.61
CA GLN A 177 -3.47 -2.82 -20.06
C GLN A 177 -4.90 -2.97 -20.63
N LEU A 178 -5.88 -3.41 -19.84
CA LEU A 178 -7.28 -3.46 -20.26
C LEU A 178 -7.91 -2.07 -20.21
N PRO A 179 -8.52 -1.61 -21.30
CA PRO A 179 -8.92 -0.21 -21.39
C PRO A 179 -10.25 0.06 -20.68
N VAL A 180 -10.26 0.99 -19.72
CA VAL A 180 -11.40 1.37 -18.82
C VAL A 180 -12.78 1.50 -19.49
N TRP A 181 -12.85 1.84 -20.78
CA TRP A 181 -14.13 2.00 -21.51
C TRP A 181 -14.98 0.73 -21.62
N PHE A 182 -14.44 -0.47 -21.36
CA PHE A 182 -15.23 -1.71 -21.38
C PHE A 182 -16.17 -1.86 -20.16
N LEU A 183 -15.92 -1.13 -19.07
CA LEU A 183 -16.60 -1.29 -17.76
C LEU A 183 -18.10 -0.90 -17.75
N GLY A 184 -18.64 -0.45 -18.89
CA GLY A 184 -20.06 -0.10 -19.06
C GLY A 184 -20.74 -0.70 -20.29
N TYR A 185 -20.04 -1.55 -21.06
CA TYR A 185 -20.57 -2.13 -22.30
C TYR A 185 -20.13 -3.58 -22.44
N TYR A 186 -21.08 -4.52 -22.40
CA TYR A 186 -20.83 -5.92 -22.75
C TYR A 186 -20.66 -6.04 -24.27
N PRO A 187 -19.47 -6.36 -24.80
CA PRO A 187 -19.36 -6.73 -26.19
C PRO A 187 -20.16 -8.03 -26.39
N ARG A 188 -21.30 -7.95 -27.09
CA ARG A 188 -21.98 -9.15 -27.59
C ARG A 188 -21.03 -9.81 -28.59
N GLY A 189 -20.77 -11.11 -28.44
CA GLY A 189 -19.74 -11.82 -29.20
C GLY A 189 -19.76 -11.50 -30.71
N TYR A 190 -18.57 -11.26 -31.26
CA TYR A 190 -18.30 -11.12 -32.69
C TYR A 190 -17.43 -12.32 -33.08
N CYS A 191 -17.70 -13.11 -34.14
CA CYS A 191 -17.85 -12.83 -35.57
C CYS A 191 -18.57 -13.97 -36.33
N SER A 192 -19.08 -13.69 -37.55
CA SER A 192 -19.18 -14.65 -38.68
C SER A 192 -18.64 -13.97 -39.97
N PHE A 193 -18.04 -14.64 -40.96
CA PHE A 193 -18.50 -15.82 -41.73
C PHE A 193 -17.88 -17.20 -41.36
N PHE A 194 -16.78 -17.29 -40.59
CA PHE A 194 -16.27 -18.58 -40.04
C PHE A 194 -15.74 -18.49 -38.59
N SER A 195 -16.51 -17.79 -37.75
CA SER A 195 -16.49 -17.73 -36.27
C SER A 195 -15.37 -16.95 -35.56
N CYS A 196 -15.78 -16.02 -34.71
CA CYS A 196 -15.07 -15.67 -33.48
C CYS A 196 -16.10 -15.55 -32.34
N ALA A 197 -15.69 -15.75 -31.09
CA ALA A 197 -16.53 -15.46 -29.94
C ALA A 197 -15.64 -15.01 -28.78
N TRP A 198 -15.68 -13.71 -28.51
CA TRP A 198 -15.04 -13.10 -27.34
C TRP A 198 -16.10 -12.89 -26.25
N ARG A 199 -15.90 -13.47 -25.06
CA ARG A 199 -16.76 -13.28 -23.88
C ARG A 199 -15.89 -12.73 -22.76
N PHE A 200 -15.92 -11.41 -22.62
CA PHE A 200 -15.32 -10.70 -21.51
C PHE A 200 -16.48 -10.19 -20.65
N THR A 201 -16.51 -10.55 -19.36
CA THR A 201 -17.55 -10.06 -18.45
C THR A 201 -16.97 -9.10 -17.42
N TYR A 202 -17.74 -8.09 -17.08
CA TYR A 202 -17.40 -7.15 -16.01
C TYR A 202 -17.18 -7.89 -14.68
N ASP A 203 -17.99 -8.90 -14.41
CA ASP A 203 -17.94 -9.69 -13.18
C ASP A 203 -16.62 -10.48 -13.06
N GLU A 204 -16.16 -11.12 -14.14
CA GLU A 204 -14.87 -11.82 -14.16
C GLU A 204 -13.69 -10.85 -13.97
N PHE A 205 -13.76 -9.65 -14.57
CA PHE A 205 -12.74 -8.62 -14.37
C PHE A 205 -12.69 -8.09 -12.94
N GLN A 206 -13.85 -7.77 -12.36
CA GLN A 206 -13.93 -7.36 -10.96
C GLN A 206 -13.44 -8.46 -10.02
N ASN A 207 -13.79 -9.71 -10.31
CA ASN A 207 -13.32 -10.86 -9.55
C ASN A 207 -11.79 -11.01 -9.66
N ALA A 208 -11.22 -10.87 -10.85
CA ALA A 208 -9.77 -10.93 -11.06
C ALA A 208 -9.03 -9.84 -10.25
N ARG A 209 -9.50 -8.59 -10.28
CA ARG A 209 -8.94 -7.52 -9.45
C ARG A 209 -9.06 -7.78 -7.96
N LYS A 210 -10.20 -8.32 -7.51
CA LYS A 210 -10.40 -8.70 -6.10
C LYS A 210 -9.44 -9.80 -5.67
N LEU A 211 -9.20 -10.79 -6.53
CA LEU A 211 -8.27 -11.89 -6.27
C LEU A 211 -6.82 -11.40 -6.23
N ILE A 212 -6.42 -10.49 -7.13
CA ILE A 212 -5.09 -9.87 -7.09
C ILE A 212 -4.89 -9.11 -5.78
N GLY A 213 -5.81 -8.21 -5.42
CA GLY A 213 -5.67 -7.46 -4.17
C GLY A 213 -5.66 -8.36 -2.92
N ARG A 214 -6.40 -9.48 -2.95
CA ARG A 214 -6.32 -10.50 -1.89
C ARG A 214 -4.95 -11.18 -1.87
N ASN A 215 -4.43 -11.59 -3.03
CA ASN A 215 -3.14 -12.25 -3.12
C ASN A 215 -2.01 -11.31 -2.67
N GLU A 216 -2.02 -10.05 -3.10
CA GLU A 216 -1.08 -9.02 -2.65
C GLU A 216 -1.07 -8.88 -1.12
N ALA A 217 -2.26 -8.84 -0.50
CA ALA A 217 -2.38 -8.76 0.96
C ALA A 217 -1.80 -10.02 1.66
N ILE A 218 -2.07 -11.21 1.13
CA ILE A 218 -1.53 -12.46 1.69
C ILE A 218 -0.02 -12.54 1.50
N ILE A 219 0.50 -12.20 0.31
CA ILE A 219 1.94 -12.15 0.02
C ILE A 219 2.63 -11.21 1.01
N PHE A 220 2.11 -9.99 1.17
CA PHE A 220 2.65 -9.03 2.12
C PHE A 220 2.65 -9.57 3.55
N GLN A 221 1.58 -10.26 3.98
CA GLN A 221 1.52 -10.89 5.29
C GLN A 221 2.56 -12.00 5.44
N GLU A 222 2.73 -12.85 4.42
CA GLU A 222 3.70 -13.95 4.40
C GLU A 222 5.15 -13.45 4.39
N GLU A 223 5.47 -12.42 3.60
CA GLU A 223 6.81 -11.81 3.56
C GLU A 223 7.23 -11.24 4.93
N ASN A 224 6.30 -10.53 5.59
CA ASN A 224 6.53 -10.03 6.94
C ASN A 224 6.72 -11.19 7.93
N ALA A 225 5.88 -12.22 7.86
CA ALA A 225 5.97 -13.38 8.74
C ALA A 225 7.27 -14.18 8.51
N LEU A 226 7.72 -14.32 7.26
CA LEU A 226 9.00 -14.96 6.91
C LEU A 226 10.19 -14.16 7.41
N THR A 227 10.10 -12.83 7.38
CA THR A 227 11.13 -11.93 7.94
C THR A 227 11.22 -12.09 9.46
N LEU A 228 10.08 -12.14 10.15
CA LEU A 228 10.01 -12.39 11.60
C LEU A 228 10.58 -13.78 11.93
N LEU A 229 10.18 -14.81 11.18
CA LEU A 229 10.72 -16.17 11.32
C LEU A 229 12.24 -16.19 11.21
N ALA A 230 12.80 -15.54 10.18
CA ALA A 230 14.24 -15.50 9.96
C ALA A 230 14.97 -14.76 11.10
N THR A 231 14.41 -13.63 11.55
CA THR A 231 14.98 -12.80 12.62
C THR A 231 14.98 -13.56 13.95
N ALA A 232 13.83 -14.09 14.35
CA ALA A 232 13.67 -14.81 15.61
C ALA A 232 14.49 -16.12 15.62
N THR A 233 14.52 -16.85 14.49
CA THR A 233 15.40 -18.02 14.31
C THR A 233 16.87 -17.63 14.49
N ALA A 234 17.33 -16.55 13.86
CA ALA A 234 18.70 -16.08 13.99
C ALA A 234 19.03 -15.66 15.42
N GLU A 235 18.10 -15.03 16.13
CA GLU A 235 18.25 -14.66 17.54
C GLU A 235 18.41 -15.88 18.44
N VAL A 236 17.58 -16.92 18.25
CA VAL A 236 17.72 -18.19 18.97
C VAL A 236 19.07 -18.84 18.70
N GLU A 237 19.50 -18.96 17.43
CA GLU A 237 20.78 -19.59 17.10
C GLU A 237 21.98 -18.78 17.61
N ALA A 238 21.90 -17.44 17.57
CA ALA A 238 22.92 -16.57 18.15
C ALA A 238 22.99 -16.72 19.67
N ALA A 239 21.84 -16.83 20.35
CA ALA A 239 21.78 -17.08 21.77
C ALA A 239 22.35 -18.46 22.14
N LYS A 240 22.07 -19.50 21.35
CA LYS A 240 22.68 -20.83 21.50
C LYS A 240 24.21 -20.79 21.36
N ALA A 241 24.71 -20.09 20.34
CA ALA A 241 26.16 -19.93 20.14
C ALA A 241 26.79 -19.15 21.30
N ALA A 242 26.15 -18.06 21.75
CA ALA A 242 26.60 -17.27 22.89
C ALA A 242 26.69 -18.12 24.17
N TYR A 243 25.69 -18.97 24.42
CA TYR A 243 25.69 -19.90 25.55
C TYR A 243 26.88 -20.87 25.51
N GLN A 244 27.17 -21.45 24.34
CA GLN A 244 28.30 -22.39 24.18
C GLN A 244 29.66 -21.72 24.36
N SER A 245 29.79 -20.46 23.94
CA SER A 245 31.04 -19.69 24.05
C SER A 245 31.22 -18.96 25.37
N ALA A 246 30.22 -18.98 26.26
CA ALA A 246 30.22 -18.21 27.49
C ALA A 246 31.27 -18.74 28.47
N GLU A 247 32.10 -17.83 28.98
CA GLU A 247 33.17 -18.14 29.95
C GLU A 247 32.70 -17.99 31.41
N SER A 248 31.50 -17.42 31.61
CA SER A 248 30.93 -17.20 32.93
C SER A 248 29.45 -17.57 33.00
N ASP A 249 29.01 -17.96 34.18
CA ASP A 249 27.61 -18.32 34.48
C ASP A 249 26.66 -17.14 34.20
N GLN A 250 27.13 -15.90 34.36
CA GLN A 250 26.36 -14.70 34.02
C GLN A 250 26.13 -14.55 32.51
N GLN A 251 27.15 -14.83 31.69
CA GLN A 251 27.02 -14.82 30.23
C GLN A 251 26.10 -15.95 29.76
N GLN A 252 26.20 -17.12 30.40
CA GLN A 252 25.30 -18.24 30.14
C GLN A 252 23.84 -17.89 30.46
N ALA A 253 23.57 -17.26 31.61
CA ALA A 253 22.22 -16.80 31.98
C ALA A 253 21.64 -15.77 30.99
N GLN A 254 22.46 -14.81 30.54
CA GLN A 254 22.05 -13.83 29.52
C GLN A 254 21.73 -14.49 28.18
N ALA A 255 22.52 -15.48 27.77
CA ALA A 255 22.29 -16.22 26.55
C ALA A 255 20.97 -17.03 26.62
N VAL A 256 20.68 -17.67 27.75
CA VAL A 256 19.41 -18.39 27.95
C VAL A 256 18.22 -17.44 27.94
N ALA A 257 18.31 -16.26 28.56
CA ALA A 257 17.22 -15.27 28.50
C ALA A 257 16.94 -14.80 27.06
N ARG A 258 18.00 -14.52 26.27
CA ARG A 258 17.86 -14.16 24.84
C ARG A 258 17.30 -15.30 24.00
N TRP A 259 17.65 -16.53 24.33
CA TRP A 259 17.08 -17.71 23.68
C TRP A 259 15.56 -17.74 23.90
N GLN A 260 15.08 -17.56 25.12
CA GLN A 260 13.64 -17.52 25.41
C GLN A 260 12.93 -16.42 24.61
N VAL A 261 13.49 -15.21 24.58
CA VAL A 261 12.94 -14.10 23.76
C VAL A 261 12.80 -14.49 22.28
N GLY A 262 13.82 -15.11 21.69
CA GLY A 262 13.74 -15.57 20.31
C GLY A 262 12.68 -16.65 20.10
N MET A 263 12.40 -17.51 21.09
CA MET A 263 11.30 -18.48 21.04
C MET A 263 9.93 -17.81 21.18
N ASP A 264 9.80 -16.81 22.05
CA ASP A 264 8.56 -16.05 22.24
C ASP A 264 8.19 -15.31 20.93
N GLN A 265 9.17 -14.67 20.28
CA GLN A 265 8.99 -14.05 18.96
C GLN A 265 8.56 -15.05 17.89
N LEU A 266 9.04 -16.30 17.94
CA LEU A 266 8.58 -17.35 17.02
C LEU A 266 7.12 -17.74 17.28
N ASN A 267 6.68 -17.69 18.55
CA ASN A 267 5.31 -18.01 18.95
C ASN A 267 4.30 -16.90 18.58
N GLU A 268 4.76 -15.65 18.40
CA GLU A 268 3.93 -14.54 17.92
C GLU A 268 3.57 -14.64 16.42
N ILE A 269 4.26 -15.49 15.66
CA ILE A 269 4.03 -15.63 14.22
C ILE A 269 2.68 -16.34 13.99
N PRO A 270 1.73 -15.74 13.24
CA PRO A 270 0.40 -16.32 13.06
C PRO A 270 0.44 -17.72 12.43
N ASN A 271 -0.26 -18.68 13.06
CA ASN A 271 -0.25 -20.10 12.69
C ASN A 271 -0.81 -20.40 11.29
N GLU A 272 -1.64 -19.50 10.78
CA GLU A 272 -2.25 -19.61 9.45
C GLU A 272 -1.21 -19.42 8.33
N THR A 273 -0.12 -18.71 8.62
CA THR A 273 0.94 -18.42 7.64
C THR A 273 1.84 -19.63 7.40
N LEU A 274 2.52 -19.68 6.25
CA LEU A 274 3.59 -20.64 6.01
C LEU A 274 4.70 -20.49 7.07
N ALA A 275 5.07 -19.24 7.36
CA ALA A 275 6.08 -18.93 8.37
C ALA A 275 5.71 -19.46 9.76
N GLY A 276 4.44 -19.37 10.18
CA GLY A 276 3.96 -19.90 11.46
C GLY A 276 4.07 -21.42 11.56
N ARG A 277 3.75 -22.15 10.48
CA ARG A 277 3.95 -23.62 10.44
C ARG A 277 5.44 -23.99 10.55
N MET A 278 6.31 -23.24 9.89
CA MET A 278 7.76 -23.41 9.99
C MET A 278 8.26 -23.05 11.40
N ALA A 279 7.73 -21.97 11.99
CA ALA A 279 8.04 -21.52 13.34
C ALA A 279 7.70 -22.60 14.37
N ASN A 280 6.50 -23.17 14.34
CA ASN A 280 6.10 -24.26 15.24
C ASN A 280 7.02 -25.47 15.18
N THR A 281 7.45 -25.85 13.96
CA THR A 281 8.38 -26.98 13.78
C THR A 281 9.74 -26.68 14.41
N LYS A 282 10.23 -25.45 14.25
CA LYS A 282 11.50 -24.99 14.85
C LYS A 282 11.38 -24.82 16.37
N LEU A 283 10.28 -24.23 16.84
CA LEU A 283 9.99 -23.98 18.24
C LEU A 283 9.97 -25.29 19.03
N ALA A 284 9.32 -26.34 18.53
CA ALA A 284 9.37 -27.66 19.16
C ALA A 284 10.81 -28.24 19.27
N ALA A 285 11.70 -27.90 18.34
CA ALA A 285 13.11 -28.27 18.46
C ALA A 285 13.84 -27.39 19.48
N TYR A 286 13.59 -26.08 19.46
CA TYR A 286 14.19 -25.12 20.38
C TYR A 286 13.75 -25.32 21.83
N GLU A 287 12.50 -25.66 22.09
CA GLU A 287 11.99 -26.01 23.41
C GLU A 287 12.71 -27.22 24.01
N ARG A 288 12.97 -28.26 23.20
CA ARG A 288 13.73 -29.43 23.68
C ARG A 288 15.16 -29.08 24.04
N ASP A 289 15.83 -28.33 23.16
CA ASP A 289 17.20 -27.88 23.36
C ASP A 289 17.29 -26.95 24.59
N PHE A 290 16.31 -26.04 24.74
CA PHE A 290 16.20 -25.11 25.85
C PHE A 290 15.92 -25.83 27.18
N ALA A 291 15.02 -26.81 27.19
CA ALA A 291 14.73 -27.64 28.36
C ALA A 291 15.96 -28.42 28.82
N GLN A 292 16.76 -28.91 27.88
CA GLN A 292 18.01 -29.61 28.18
C GLN A 292 19.03 -28.68 28.86
N VAL A 293 19.20 -27.46 28.33
CA VAL A 293 20.15 -26.47 28.85
C VAL A 293 19.68 -25.87 30.19
N SER A 294 18.42 -25.48 30.29
CA SER A 294 17.82 -24.95 31.53
C SER A 294 17.76 -26.00 32.64
N GLY A 295 17.56 -27.28 32.31
CA GLY A 295 17.64 -28.41 33.24
C GLY A 295 19.05 -28.66 33.78
N MET A 296 20.10 -28.50 32.95
CA MET A 296 21.49 -28.59 33.39
C MET A 296 21.89 -27.43 34.32
N LEU A 297 21.43 -26.22 34.03
CA LEU A 297 21.59 -25.06 34.93
C LEU A 297 20.82 -25.23 36.25
N SER A 298 19.72 -25.97 36.23
CA SER A 298 18.92 -26.26 37.43
C SER A 298 19.47 -27.44 38.25
N GLY A 299 20.24 -28.35 37.63
CA GLY A 299 20.81 -29.55 38.23
C GLY A 299 22.26 -29.44 38.69
N GLY A 300 23.02 -28.44 38.22
CA GLY A 300 24.35 -28.10 38.71
C GLY A 300 24.27 -27.01 39.77
N GLY A 301 24.46 -27.36 41.05
CA GLY A 301 24.25 -26.41 42.15
C GLY A 301 25.14 -25.17 42.07
N ARG A 302 24.50 -23.98 42.00
CA ARG A 302 24.66 -22.84 42.91
C ARG A 302 23.52 -21.84 42.71
N THR A 303 22.90 -21.43 43.80
CA THR A 303 21.69 -20.59 43.86
C THR A 303 21.89 -19.15 43.37
N SER A 304 23.13 -18.74 43.12
CA SER A 304 23.48 -17.55 42.32
C SER A 304 22.81 -17.57 40.94
N ASP A 305 22.50 -18.75 40.41
CA ASP A 305 21.98 -18.94 39.07
C ASP A 305 20.52 -18.50 38.95
N ARG A 306 19.71 -18.70 40.00
CA ARG A 306 18.28 -18.31 39.99
C ARG A 306 18.09 -16.81 40.10
N VAL A 307 18.82 -16.17 41.00
CA VAL A 307 18.77 -14.71 41.18
C VAL A 307 19.32 -13.99 39.94
N THR A 308 20.41 -14.49 39.35
CA THR A 308 21.01 -13.90 38.14
C THR A 308 20.10 -14.06 36.92
N VAL A 309 19.48 -15.24 36.74
CA VAL A 309 18.51 -15.45 35.66
C VAL A 309 17.28 -14.55 35.84
N ALA A 310 16.73 -14.44 37.05
CA ALA A 310 15.63 -13.52 37.33
C ALA A 310 15.98 -12.06 37.02
N GLN A 311 17.21 -11.62 37.31
CA GLN A 311 17.69 -10.29 36.92
C GLN A 311 17.76 -10.09 35.41
N ALA A 312 18.10 -11.13 34.63
CA ALA A 312 18.12 -11.05 33.17
C ALA A 312 16.70 -10.87 32.59
N PHE A 313 15.73 -11.66 33.06
CA PHE A 313 14.32 -11.50 32.67
C PHE A 313 13.78 -10.11 33.03
N ALA A 314 14.07 -9.63 34.23
CA ALA A 314 13.70 -8.29 34.66
C ALA A 314 14.34 -7.17 33.81
N ALA A 315 15.62 -7.31 33.45
CA ALA A 315 16.31 -6.36 32.59
C ALA A 315 15.67 -6.32 31.19
N GLN A 316 15.33 -7.48 30.64
CA GLN A 316 14.63 -7.57 29.36
C GLN A 316 13.23 -6.96 29.46
N ALA A 317 12.47 -7.27 30.50
CA ALA A 317 11.15 -6.70 30.71
C ALA A 317 11.20 -5.16 30.79
N ALA A 318 12.18 -4.61 31.51
CA ALA A 318 12.41 -3.17 31.60
C ALA A 318 12.81 -2.56 30.25
N GLN A 319 13.62 -3.25 29.46
CA GLN A 319 14.03 -2.79 28.13
C GLN A 319 12.88 -2.81 27.13
N THR A 320 12.08 -3.88 27.08
CA THR A 320 10.89 -3.98 26.23
C THR A 320 9.83 -2.96 26.64
N ALA A 321 9.68 -2.67 27.93
CA ALA A 321 8.76 -1.66 28.46
C ALA A 321 9.19 -0.20 28.16
N ALA A 322 10.43 0.02 27.74
CA ALA A 322 10.96 1.36 27.53
C ALA A 322 10.26 2.06 26.35
N ASN A 323 10.15 3.39 26.43
CA ASN A 323 9.59 4.25 25.38
C ASN A 323 8.14 3.89 24.97
N PRO A 324 7.17 3.91 25.90
CA PRO A 324 5.75 3.80 25.55
C PRO A 324 5.29 4.95 24.62
N PRO A 325 4.16 4.82 23.89
CA PRO A 325 3.13 3.79 24.04
C PRO A 325 3.42 2.48 23.29
N HIS A 326 2.97 1.36 23.86
CA HIS A 326 3.07 0.02 23.27
C HIS A 326 1.69 -0.63 23.16
N SER A 327 1.55 -1.57 22.22
CA SER A 327 0.31 -2.34 22.05
C SER A 327 0.03 -3.26 23.25
N VAL A 328 -1.22 -3.72 23.37
CA VAL A 328 -1.62 -4.68 24.41
C VAL A 328 -0.72 -5.92 24.42
N ILE A 329 -0.37 -6.45 23.22
CA ILE A 329 0.45 -7.65 23.07
C ILE A 329 1.86 -7.42 23.64
N VAL A 330 2.49 -6.29 23.29
CA VAL A 330 3.82 -5.95 23.80
C VAL A 330 3.80 -5.81 25.32
N TRP A 331 2.75 -5.20 25.90
CA TRP A 331 2.62 -5.13 27.35
C TRP A 331 2.39 -6.48 28.02
N GLN A 332 1.65 -7.40 27.38
CA GLN A 332 1.46 -8.76 27.87
C GLN A 332 2.80 -9.52 27.91
N ASN A 333 3.62 -9.41 26.86
CA ASN A 333 4.95 -10.00 26.84
C ASN A 333 5.85 -9.45 27.97
N VAL A 334 5.78 -8.13 28.23
CA VAL A 334 6.49 -7.52 29.36
C VAL A 334 6.02 -8.11 30.70
N ALA A 335 4.71 -8.34 30.86
CA ALA A 335 4.16 -8.95 32.07
C ALA A 335 4.65 -10.40 32.25
N GLU A 336 4.69 -11.20 31.18
CA GLU A 336 5.20 -12.57 31.20
C GLU A 336 6.68 -12.61 31.61
N LEU A 337 7.52 -11.71 31.09
CA LEU A 337 8.92 -11.61 31.49
C LEU A 337 9.07 -11.26 32.99
N TRP A 338 8.23 -10.38 33.53
CA TRP A 338 8.22 -10.10 34.97
C TRP A 338 7.76 -11.30 35.79
N GLN A 339 6.74 -12.04 35.34
CA GLN A 339 6.24 -13.25 35.99
C GLN A 339 7.31 -14.35 36.05
N GLU A 340 8.03 -14.58 34.95
CA GLU A 340 9.16 -15.51 34.90
C GLU A 340 10.28 -15.12 35.87
N ALA A 341 10.60 -13.83 35.96
CA ALA A 341 11.56 -13.33 36.93
C ALA A 341 11.10 -13.60 38.37
N ILE A 342 9.84 -13.34 38.69
CA ILE A 342 9.26 -13.55 40.02
C ILE A 342 9.26 -15.03 40.40
N GLN A 343 8.77 -15.91 39.52
CA GLN A 343 8.68 -17.36 39.79
C GLN A 343 10.06 -17.95 40.13
N ARG A 344 11.11 -17.48 39.47
CA ARG A 344 12.49 -17.92 39.74
C ARG A 344 12.98 -17.46 41.10
N LEU A 345 12.65 -16.22 41.51
CA LEU A 345 12.97 -15.70 42.83
C LEU A 345 12.19 -16.41 43.95
N GLU A 346 10.92 -16.76 43.72
CA GLU A 346 10.08 -17.53 44.65
C GLU A 346 10.65 -18.92 44.95
N SER A 347 11.36 -19.50 43.99
CA SER A 347 11.97 -20.83 44.14
C SER A 347 13.26 -20.83 44.97
N VAL A 348 13.76 -19.68 45.44
CA VAL A 348 15.01 -19.60 46.22
C VAL A 348 14.78 -20.07 47.68
N PRO A 349 15.52 -21.09 48.18
CA PRO A 349 15.35 -21.62 49.55
C PRO A 349 15.73 -20.62 50.65
N LEU A 350 15.14 -20.75 51.84
CA LEU A 350 15.40 -19.86 52.98
C LEU A 350 16.84 -19.92 53.49
N GLU A 351 17.47 -21.10 53.39
CA GLU A 351 18.83 -21.34 53.85
C GLU A 351 19.88 -20.75 52.89
N ASP A 352 19.45 -20.18 51.76
CA ASP A 352 20.34 -19.66 50.74
C ASP A 352 20.96 -18.31 51.12
N PRO A 353 22.28 -18.12 50.93
CA PRO A 353 22.93 -16.82 51.15
C PRO A 353 22.34 -15.67 50.32
N GLY A 354 21.76 -15.98 49.15
CA GLY A 354 21.07 -15.06 48.27
C GLY A 354 19.59 -14.83 48.59
N TYR A 355 19.01 -15.53 49.57
CA TYR A 355 17.58 -15.45 49.90
C TYR A 355 17.11 -14.02 50.18
N VAL A 356 17.85 -13.26 50.99
CA VAL A 356 17.51 -11.86 51.30
C VAL A 356 17.49 -10.99 50.04
N THR A 357 18.44 -11.21 49.13
CA THR A 357 18.50 -10.50 47.85
C THR A 357 17.31 -10.90 46.97
N ALA A 358 16.98 -12.19 46.93
CA ALA A 358 15.84 -12.71 46.18
C ALA A 358 14.51 -12.11 46.68
N GLN A 359 14.30 -12.05 47.99
CA GLN A 359 13.10 -11.44 48.58
C GLN A 359 12.99 -9.94 48.28
N THR A 360 14.12 -9.24 48.28
CA THR A 360 14.16 -7.80 47.92
C THR A 360 13.76 -7.58 46.47
N LEU A 361 14.33 -8.37 45.55
CA LEU A 361 14.00 -8.30 44.12
C LEU A 361 12.58 -8.75 43.85
N LEU A 362 12.08 -9.75 44.57
CA LEU A 362 10.71 -10.25 44.42
C LEU A 362 9.70 -9.15 44.73
N ALA A 363 9.88 -8.41 45.83
CA ALA A 363 9.03 -7.26 46.14
C ALA A 363 9.07 -6.19 45.04
N GLN A 364 10.26 -5.90 44.50
CA GLN A 364 10.42 -4.94 43.41
C GLN A 364 9.75 -5.41 42.12
N TYR A 365 9.93 -6.67 41.74
CA TYR A 365 9.43 -7.21 40.48
C TYR A 365 7.93 -7.39 40.50
N THR A 366 7.35 -7.81 41.64
CA THR A 366 5.90 -7.85 41.83
C THR A 366 5.28 -6.45 41.71
N ALA A 367 5.94 -5.42 42.25
CA ALA A 367 5.49 -4.04 42.07
C ALA A 367 5.55 -3.59 40.60
N ASN A 368 6.64 -3.94 39.89
CA ASN A 368 6.78 -3.64 38.46
C ASN A 368 5.70 -4.35 37.63
N LEU A 369 5.45 -5.63 37.87
CA LEU A 369 4.39 -6.40 37.21
C LEU A 369 3.03 -5.72 37.42
N GLY A 370 2.70 -5.31 38.64
CA GLY A 370 1.45 -4.60 38.91
C GLY A 370 1.30 -3.29 38.12
N GLN A 371 2.41 -2.55 37.89
CA GLN A 371 2.37 -1.37 37.01
C GLN A 371 2.12 -1.73 35.54
N ILE A 372 2.67 -2.85 35.08
CA ILE A 372 2.45 -3.33 33.71
C ILE A 372 1.01 -3.81 33.53
N GLU A 373 0.43 -4.51 34.50
CA GLU A 373 -0.98 -4.92 34.47
C GLU A 373 -1.94 -3.73 34.39
N ILE A 374 -1.64 -2.64 35.11
CA ILE A 374 -2.38 -1.37 35.00
C ILE A 374 -2.28 -0.80 33.58
N ARG A 375 -1.08 -0.84 32.97
CA ARG A 375 -0.89 -0.37 31.58
C ARG A 375 -1.64 -1.23 30.56
N ILE A 376 -1.64 -2.54 30.72
CA ILE A 376 -2.43 -3.46 29.88
C ILE A 376 -3.91 -3.09 29.95
N ALA A 377 -4.44 -2.85 31.15
CA ALA A 377 -5.83 -2.48 31.35
C ALA A 377 -6.15 -1.13 30.68
N ALA A 378 -5.31 -0.11 30.89
CA ALA A 378 -5.48 1.21 30.29
C ALA A 378 -5.44 1.18 28.75
N GLU A 379 -4.47 0.46 28.18
CA GLU A 379 -4.32 0.27 26.74
C GLU A 379 -5.53 -0.46 26.14
N THR A 380 -5.97 -1.56 26.77
CA THR A 380 -7.14 -2.34 26.34
C THR A 380 -8.42 -1.50 26.37
N ALA A 381 -8.62 -0.75 27.45
CA ALA A 381 -9.78 0.14 27.60
C ALA A 381 -9.77 1.25 26.55
N SER A 382 -8.61 1.86 26.32
CA SER A 382 -8.41 2.96 25.36
C SER A 382 -8.64 2.52 23.91
N VAL A 383 -8.06 1.38 23.50
CA VAL A 383 -8.30 0.80 22.17
C VAL A 383 -9.78 0.47 21.96
N LYS A 384 -10.44 -0.10 22.98
CA LYS A 384 -11.88 -0.39 22.93
C LYS A 384 -12.70 0.89 22.80
N ALA A 385 -12.40 1.92 23.57
CA ALA A 385 -13.11 3.20 23.55
C ALA A 385 -12.98 3.89 22.19
N LEU A 386 -11.77 3.89 21.60
CA LEU A 386 -11.53 4.39 20.26
C LEU A 386 -12.33 3.62 19.19
N ASN A 387 -12.39 2.29 19.28
CA ASN A 387 -13.17 1.48 18.35
C ASN A 387 -14.67 1.74 18.46
N VAL A 388 -15.20 1.87 19.69
CA VAL A 388 -16.60 2.26 19.91
C VAL A 388 -16.90 3.62 19.27
N ALA A 389 -16.00 4.60 19.40
CA ALA A 389 -16.13 5.91 18.78
C ALA A 389 -16.13 5.84 17.25
N LYS A 390 -15.22 5.03 16.65
CA LYS A 390 -15.16 4.81 15.21
C LYS A 390 -16.42 4.14 14.67
N ASP A 391 -16.88 3.07 15.29
CA ASP A 391 -18.10 2.35 14.89
C ASP A 391 -19.33 3.25 14.96
N SER A 392 -19.46 4.02 16.03
CA SER A 392 -20.55 4.99 16.21
C SER A 392 -20.51 6.08 15.13
N SER A 393 -19.31 6.54 14.75
CA SER A 393 -19.12 7.53 13.68
C SER A 393 -19.53 6.97 12.31
N VAL A 394 -19.21 5.70 12.03
CA VAL A 394 -19.65 5.02 10.80
C VAL A 394 -21.18 4.90 10.76
N GLN A 395 -21.81 4.51 11.87
CA GLN A 395 -23.27 4.43 11.97
C GLN A 395 -23.94 5.78 11.72
N LEU A 396 -23.39 6.86 12.28
CA LEU A 396 -23.81 8.24 12.04
C LEU A 396 -23.80 8.60 10.55
N VAL A 397 -22.72 8.27 9.84
CA VAL A 397 -22.60 8.54 8.39
C VAL A 397 -23.63 7.75 7.60
N GLN A 398 -23.84 6.47 7.93
CA GLN A 398 -24.80 5.61 7.23
C GLN A 398 -26.27 6.03 7.44
N GLN A 399 -26.56 6.69 8.56
CA GLN A 399 -27.91 7.14 8.91
C GLN A 399 -28.16 8.62 8.59
N SER A 400 -27.16 9.33 8.07
CA SER A 400 -27.15 10.79 7.89
C SER A 400 -28.37 11.37 7.14
N ASP A 401 -28.99 10.61 6.23
CA ASP A 401 -30.20 11.02 5.50
C ASP A 401 -31.52 10.78 6.26
N ARG A 402 -31.49 10.13 7.43
CA ARG A 402 -32.68 9.59 8.14
C ARG A 402 -32.86 10.09 9.57
N VAL A 403 -31.85 10.71 10.18
CA VAL A 403 -31.90 11.21 11.57
C VAL A 403 -31.98 12.74 11.61
N SER A 404 -32.68 13.25 12.62
CA SER A 404 -32.81 14.70 12.87
C SER A 404 -31.53 15.31 13.43
N ALA A 405 -31.41 16.64 13.38
CA ALA A 405 -30.28 17.37 13.95
C ALA A 405 -30.09 17.08 15.45
N GLN A 406 -31.17 17.06 16.25
CA GLN A 406 -31.09 16.67 17.67
C GLN A 406 -30.54 15.25 17.88
N GLN A 407 -30.95 14.29 17.06
CA GLN A 407 -30.47 12.90 17.17
C GLN A 407 -28.99 12.78 16.78
N THR A 408 -28.58 13.54 15.75
CA THR A 408 -27.19 13.63 15.32
C THR A 408 -26.31 14.23 16.42
N SER A 409 -26.77 15.30 17.08
CA SER A 409 -26.06 15.92 18.21
C SER A 409 -25.94 14.95 19.40
N ALA A 410 -26.98 14.17 19.72
CA ALA A 410 -26.92 13.18 20.79
C ALA A 410 -25.95 12.02 20.49
N GLN A 411 -25.91 11.55 19.24
CA GLN A 411 -24.97 10.51 18.81
C GLN A 411 -23.52 11.03 18.79
N LEU A 412 -23.29 12.26 18.33
CA LEU A 412 -21.97 12.92 18.41
C LEU A 412 -21.49 13.08 19.85
N GLN A 413 -22.39 13.43 20.78
CA GLN A 413 -22.03 13.48 22.20
C GLN A 413 -21.61 12.10 22.72
N SER A 414 -22.25 11.02 22.28
CA SER A 414 -21.82 9.66 22.64
C SER A 414 -20.43 9.32 22.08
N VAL A 415 -20.10 9.79 20.87
CA VAL A 415 -18.77 9.63 20.26
C VAL A 415 -17.73 10.39 21.10
N ILE A 416 -18.00 11.64 21.45
CA ILE A 416 -17.15 12.47 22.31
C ILE A 416 -16.89 11.77 23.65
N ASN A 417 -17.94 11.33 24.33
CA ASN A 417 -17.82 10.65 25.62
C ASN A 417 -16.98 9.36 25.54
N ALA A 418 -17.01 8.65 24.41
CA ALA A 418 -16.16 7.47 24.19
C ALA A 418 -14.70 7.88 23.95
N LEU A 419 -14.46 8.94 23.18
CA LEU A 419 -13.10 9.45 22.92
C LEU A 419 -12.45 10.04 24.18
N GLU A 420 -13.24 10.64 25.08
CA GLU A 420 -12.76 11.15 26.38
C GLU A 420 -12.32 10.04 27.34
N GLN A 421 -12.72 8.78 27.11
CA GLN A 421 -12.27 7.62 27.90
C GLN A 421 -10.88 7.11 27.48
N VAL A 422 -10.32 7.63 26.39
CA VAL A 422 -8.99 7.23 25.91
C VAL A 422 -7.92 7.91 26.76
N GLU A 423 -7.12 7.09 27.46
CA GLU A 423 -6.13 7.58 28.42
C GLU A 423 -4.83 8.06 27.73
N PRO A 424 -4.17 9.12 28.26
CA PRO A 424 -2.85 9.55 27.80
C PRO A 424 -1.79 8.47 27.92
N GLY A 425 -0.88 8.40 26.94
CA GLY A 425 0.22 7.42 26.94
C GLY A 425 -0.16 6.01 26.48
N THR A 426 -1.34 5.87 25.87
CA THR A 426 -1.79 4.67 25.13
C THR A 426 -1.58 4.84 23.63
N THR A 427 -1.58 3.74 22.86
CA THR A 427 -1.41 3.84 21.40
C THR A 427 -2.59 4.52 20.70
N ALA A 428 -3.77 4.45 21.32
CA ALA A 428 -5.01 5.05 20.83
C ALA A 428 -5.11 6.56 21.04
N TYR A 429 -4.27 7.14 21.90
CA TYR A 429 -4.44 8.51 22.39
C TYR A 429 -4.39 9.58 21.29
N ASP A 430 -3.35 9.58 20.46
CA ASP A 430 -3.15 10.63 19.46
C ASP A 430 -4.28 10.64 18.41
N GLU A 431 -4.70 9.45 17.97
CA GLU A 431 -5.83 9.33 17.04
C GLU A 431 -7.15 9.77 17.70
N ALA A 432 -7.37 9.39 18.96
CA ALA A 432 -8.56 9.79 19.70
C ALA A 432 -8.67 11.31 19.86
N GLN A 433 -7.56 12.01 20.12
CA GLN A 433 -7.54 13.47 20.22
C GLN A 433 -7.92 14.14 18.90
N VAL A 434 -7.45 13.62 17.76
CA VAL A 434 -7.83 14.14 16.44
C VAL A 434 -9.32 13.95 16.18
N LEU A 435 -9.87 12.77 16.48
CA LEU A 435 -11.29 12.49 16.29
C LEU A 435 -12.16 13.30 17.26
N LEU A 436 -11.68 13.53 18.48
CA LEU A 436 -12.40 14.30 19.50
C LEU A 436 -12.59 15.74 19.02
N GLN A 437 -11.53 16.37 18.53
CA GLN A 437 -11.58 17.72 17.97
C GLN A 437 -12.57 17.80 16.79
N GLN A 438 -12.55 16.83 15.88
CA GLN A 438 -13.48 16.78 14.75
C GLN A 438 -14.94 16.64 15.20
N ALA A 439 -15.20 15.78 16.19
CA ALA A 439 -16.54 15.55 16.71
C ALA A 439 -17.08 16.78 17.44
N GLU A 440 -16.25 17.46 18.25
CA GLU A 440 -16.60 18.71 18.93
C GLU A 440 -16.93 19.84 17.94
N ASP A 441 -16.11 20.02 16.91
CA ASP A 441 -16.32 21.06 15.91
C ASP A 441 -17.60 20.80 15.12
N LYS A 442 -17.90 19.54 14.83
CA LYS A 442 -19.15 19.15 14.18
C LYS A 442 -20.36 19.40 15.08
N LEU A 443 -20.25 19.11 16.37
CA LEU A 443 -21.32 19.35 17.34
C LEU A 443 -21.63 20.86 17.48
N LYS A 444 -20.59 21.71 17.51
CA LYS A 444 -20.74 23.18 17.52
C LYS A 444 -21.46 23.70 16.28
N GLN A 445 -21.20 23.12 15.10
CA GLN A 445 -21.89 23.50 13.86
C GLN A 445 -23.38 23.16 13.87
N LEU A 446 -23.78 22.10 14.57
CA LEU A 446 -25.19 21.66 14.65
C LEU A 446 -26.00 22.41 15.71
N ASN A 447 -25.31 22.97 16.71
CA ASN A 447 -25.90 23.77 17.80
C ASN A 447 -25.22 25.17 17.85
N PRO A 448 -25.44 26.05 16.85
CA PRO A 448 -24.77 27.35 16.73
C PRO A 448 -25.12 28.35 17.84
#